data_AF-A0A2L2XC71-F1
#
_entry.id   AF-A0A2L2XC71-F1
#
_cell.length_a   1.000
_cell.length_b   1.000
_cell.length_c   1.000
_cell.angle_alpha   90.00
_cell.angle_beta   90.00
_cell.angle_gamma   90.00
#
_symmetry.space_group_name_H-M   'P 1'
#
loop_
_entity.id
_entity.type
_entity.pdbx_description
1 polymer ?
#
loop_
_entity_poly.entity_id
_entity_poly.type
_entity_poly.pdbx_seq_one_letter_code
_entity_poly.pdbx_strand_id
1 'polypeptide(L)'
;MSNKPVAVSGGWSDLYKKEDWWAVWLGVGTVIAAILFWISGGSIKPIAVSISKWSDFSAVSAFLGQNLGALVMMFVVFAVLFSVAVKILGHKLNQFIPGFIIIFVASVIVSIFGSWEWAQKYNLEPPLVALGLGLLVGNVIPMPKWMEASLRTEFYVKVGIVLLGATLPFTKIIEAGPMAFTQATVIAVSTFTAIYFAGTKLFGLDKRFAATLGAGGSICGVSASIAIGGAVKAEKQHVSVAISLVVVWAIVMIYALPIFISLFGIPAGPAGAWIGTSEFADAAGMAAAAAIGDQAITTFTLMKVVGRDMFVGIWCFILALISITVWEKREDGTKPQASEIWYRFPKFVIGFFVASALVTLIIAGADAATSKSITDNVIKPIQTLRTWAFIFCFLAIGLTTRFKELTSVGWKPFAAFTTGVLINVPLGYIISILLLGGYWAAVAVK
;
A
#
# COMPACT_ATOMS: atom_id res chain seq x y z
N MET A 1 -15.39 26.48 12.62
CA MET A 1 -16.58 25.77 12.11
C MET A 1 -16.80 24.49 12.92
N SER A 2 -17.89 24.47 13.71
CA SER A 2 -18.58 23.32 14.33
C SER A 2 -17.77 22.03 14.63
N ASN A 3 -17.46 21.82 15.91
CA ASN A 3 -17.02 20.54 16.51
C ASN A 3 -18.17 19.51 16.48
N LYS A 4 -18.52 18.98 15.31
CA LYS A 4 -19.32 17.74 15.25
C LYS A 4 -18.38 16.56 15.43
N PRO A 5 -18.64 15.64 16.38
CA PRO A 5 -17.95 14.36 16.40
C PRO A 5 -18.13 13.73 15.02
N VAL A 6 -17.05 13.23 14.44
CA VAL A 6 -17.10 12.48 13.18
C VAL A 6 -18.06 11.33 13.43
N ALA A 7 -19.28 11.44 12.90
CA ALA A 7 -20.29 10.42 13.02
C ALA A 7 -19.68 9.14 12.45
N VAL A 8 -19.70 8.08 13.25
CA VAL A 8 -19.33 6.75 12.82
C VAL A 8 -20.36 6.34 11.78
N SER A 9 -20.05 6.64 10.51
CA SER A 9 -20.93 6.28 9.41
C SER A 9 -20.85 4.77 9.26
N GLY A 10 -22.01 4.13 9.44
CA GLY A 10 -22.20 2.69 9.33
C GLY A 10 -23.38 2.30 8.46
N GLY A 11 -23.83 3.22 7.61
CA GLY A 11 -24.90 2.97 6.66
C GLY A 11 -24.39 2.44 5.33
N TRP A 12 -25.30 1.88 4.54
CA TRP A 12 -25.08 1.50 3.13
C TRP A 12 -24.45 2.63 2.29
N SER A 13 -24.57 3.89 2.72
CA SER A 13 -23.90 5.02 2.11
C SER A 13 -22.37 4.94 2.09
N ASP A 14 -21.78 4.18 3.00
CA ASP A 14 -20.33 3.99 3.07
C ASP A 14 -19.80 3.28 1.82
N LEU A 15 -20.60 2.39 1.22
CA LEU A 15 -20.22 1.60 0.04
C LEU A 15 -19.85 2.48 -1.16
N TYR A 16 -20.34 3.72 -1.21
CA TYR A 16 -20.04 4.65 -2.31
C TYR A 16 -19.43 5.97 -1.85
N LYS A 17 -19.46 6.31 -0.54
CA LYS A 17 -18.86 7.56 -0.01
C LYS A 17 -17.42 7.39 0.49
N LYS A 18 -16.94 6.16 0.69
CA LYS A 18 -15.57 5.90 1.17
C LYS A 18 -14.68 5.46 0.02
N GLU A 19 -13.51 6.09 -0.09
CA GLU A 19 -12.46 5.76 -1.07
C GLU A 19 -12.07 4.28 -1.03
N ASP A 20 -12.06 3.71 0.17
CA ASP A 20 -11.71 2.33 0.45
C ASP A 20 -12.63 1.32 -0.27
N TRP A 21 -13.94 1.59 -0.33
CA TRP A 21 -14.88 0.76 -1.08
C TRP A 21 -14.75 0.95 -2.59
N TRP A 22 -14.39 2.15 -3.06
CA TRP A 22 -14.09 2.35 -4.48
C TRP A 22 -12.88 1.54 -4.93
N ALA A 23 -11.87 1.39 -4.09
CA ALA A 23 -10.77 0.48 -4.38
C ALA A 23 -11.24 -0.98 -4.52
N VAL A 24 -12.15 -1.43 -3.65
CA VAL A 24 -12.79 -2.75 -3.76
C VAL A 24 -13.57 -2.89 -5.06
N TRP A 25 -14.46 -1.94 -5.37
CA TRP A 25 -15.30 -2.02 -6.57
C TRP A 25 -14.50 -2.02 -7.86
N LEU A 26 -13.50 -1.14 -7.96
CA LEU A 26 -12.67 -1.07 -9.16
C LEU A 26 -11.75 -2.28 -9.28
N GLY A 27 -11.12 -2.71 -8.18
CA GLY A 27 -10.21 -3.86 -8.19
C GLY A 27 -10.96 -5.16 -8.48
N VAL A 28 -11.96 -5.51 -7.67
CA VAL A 28 -12.77 -6.73 -7.87
C VAL A 28 -13.55 -6.66 -9.18
N GLY A 29 -14.08 -5.49 -9.55
CA GLY A 29 -14.76 -5.30 -10.84
C GLY A 29 -13.84 -5.56 -12.03
N THR A 30 -12.58 -5.13 -11.96
CA THR A 30 -11.57 -5.42 -13.00
C THR A 30 -11.28 -6.93 -13.08
N VAL A 31 -11.17 -7.62 -11.94
CA VAL A 31 -10.96 -9.07 -11.88
C VAL A 31 -12.15 -9.82 -12.50
N ILE A 32 -13.37 -9.46 -12.11
CA ILE A 32 -14.59 -10.05 -12.68
C ILE A 32 -14.66 -9.79 -14.18
N ALA A 33 -14.40 -8.56 -14.63
CA ALA A 33 -14.39 -8.21 -16.05
C ALA A 33 -13.35 -9.07 -16.81
N ALA A 34 -12.14 -9.22 -16.28
CA ALA A 34 -11.11 -10.06 -16.88
C ALA A 34 -11.55 -11.52 -17.04
N ILE A 35 -12.19 -12.08 -16.01
CA ILE A 35 -12.74 -13.44 -16.02
C ILE A 35 -13.88 -13.55 -17.07
N LEU A 36 -14.82 -12.61 -17.09
CA LEU A 36 -15.94 -12.62 -18.03
C LEU A 36 -15.47 -12.50 -19.49
N PHE A 37 -14.51 -11.62 -19.77
CA PHE A 37 -13.91 -11.52 -21.10
C PHE A 37 -13.19 -12.80 -21.50
N TRP A 38 -12.50 -13.45 -20.58
CA TRP A 38 -11.86 -14.74 -20.84
C TRP A 38 -12.87 -15.85 -21.13
N ILE A 39 -13.96 -15.94 -20.36
CA ILE A 39 -15.05 -16.91 -20.60
C ILE A 39 -15.70 -16.67 -21.99
N SER A 40 -15.80 -15.41 -22.43
CA SER A 40 -16.30 -15.08 -23.77
C SER A 40 -15.27 -15.28 -24.90
N GLY A 41 -14.12 -15.89 -24.63
CA GLY A 41 -13.04 -16.14 -25.62
C GLY A 41 -12.13 -14.95 -25.90
N GLY A 42 -12.26 -13.85 -25.16
CA GLY A 42 -11.44 -12.64 -25.25
C GLY A 42 -10.40 -12.52 -24.14
N SER A 43 -9.79 -11.34 -24.00
CA SER A 43 -8.89 -11.01 -22.89
C SER A 43 -8.78 -9.50 -22.71
N ILE A 44 -8.46 -9.08 -21.49
CA ILE A 44 -8.12 -7.68 -21.17
C ILE A 44 -6.66 -7.32 -21.51
N LYS A 45 -5.89 -8.20 -22.15
CA LYS A 45 -4.53 -7.92 -22.65
C LYS A 45 -4.39 -6.59 -23.41
N PRO A 46 -5.31 -6.17 -24.30
CA PRO A 46 -5.15 -4.92 -25.06
C PRO A 46 -5.03 -3.67 -24.20
N ILE A 47 -5.53 -3.70 -22.96
CA ILE A 47 -5.45 -2.58 -22.01
C ILE A 47 -4.36 -2.76 -20.95
N ALA A 48 -3.62 -3.87 -20.97
CA ALA A 48 -2.59 -4.23 -20.01
C ALA A 48 -1.20 -4.14 -20.65
N VAL A 49 -0.79 -2.92 -20.98
CA VAL A 49 0.46 -2.66 -21.70
C VAL A 49 1.64 -2.76 -20.75
N SER A 50 2.57 -3.67 -21.01
CA SER A 50 3.86 -3.74 -20.31
C SER A 50 5.00 -3.33 -21.24
N ILE A 51 6.00 -2.65 -20.69
CA ILE A 51 7.16 -2.19 -21.46
C ILE A 51 8.29 -3.20 -21.28
N SER A 52 8.66 -3.87 -22.37
CA SER A 52 9.72 -4.87 -22.38
C SER A 52 11.10 -4.25 -22.13
N LYS A 53 12.03 -5.06 -21.61
CA LYS A 53 13.42 -4.66 -21.41
C LYS A 53 14.05 -4.20 -22.73
N TRP A 54 14.80 -3.10 -22.70
CA TRP A 54 15.46 -2.55 -23.89
C TRP A 54 16.87 -2.01 -23.58
N SER A 55 17.73 -2.02 -24.59
CA SER A 55 19.10 -1.46 -24.58
C SER A 55 19.21 -0.24 -25.50
N ASP A 56 18.58 -0.30 -26.67
CA ASP A 56 18.67 0.69 -27.74
C ASP A 56 17.42 1.56 -27.83
N PHE A 57 17.61 2.87 -28.04
CA PHE A 57 16.50 3.83 -28.10
C PHE A 57 15.56 3.59 -29.30
N SER A 58 16.04 2.94 -30.36
CA SER A 58 15.22 2.52 -31.50
C SER A 58 14.08 1.59 -31.05
N ALA A 59 14.32 0.71 -30.07
CA ALA A 59 13.31 -0.18 -29.51
C ALA A 59 12.18 0.59 -28.81
N VAL A 60 12.50 1.71 -28.15
CA VAL A 60 11.50 2.58 -27.52
C VAL A 60 10.59 3.21 -28.57
N SER A 61 11.17 3.75 -29.65
CA SER A 61 10.40 4.36 -30.74
C SER A 61 9.50 3.35 -31.46
N ALA A 62 10.01 2.13 -31.70
CA ALA A 62 9.24 1.04 -32.30
C ALA A 62 8.10 0.59 -31.37
N PHE A 63 8.37 0.46 -30.06
CA PHE A 63 7.37 0.11 -29.07
C PHE A 63 6.24 1.15 -29.04
N LEU A 64 6.57 2.44 -28.97
CA LEU A 64 5.58 3.51 -28.97
C LEU A 64 4.76 3.50 -30.27
N GLY A 65 5.40 3.33 -31.43
CA GLY A 65 4.70 3.25 -32.71
C GLY A 65 3.69 2.11 -32.78
N GLN A 66 4.02 0.94 -32.23
CA GLN A 66 3.15 -0.24 -32.25
C GLN A 66 2.07 -0.22 -31.15
N ASN A 67 2.37 0.37 -29.99
CA ASN A 67 1.52 0.26 -28.80
C ASN A 67 0.80 1.56 -28.43
N LEU A 68 0.91 2.63 -29.22
CA LEU A 68 0.25 3.91 -28.92
C LEU A 68 -1.25 3.74 -28.73
N GLY A 69 -1.93 2.97 -29.61
CA GLY A 69 -3.36 2.70 -29.49
C GLY A 69 -3.72 1.99 -28.19
N ALA A 70 -2.92 1.00 -27.78
CA ALA A 70 -3.10 0.27 -26.53
C ALA A 70 -2.85 1.14 -25.29
N LEU A 71 -1.82 2.00 -25.32
CA LEU A 71 -1.53 2.98 -24.26
C LEU A 71 -2.68 3.99 -24.11
N VAL A 72 -3.21 4.50 -25.23
CA VAL A 72 -4.38 5.40 -25.22
C VAL A 72 -5.61 4.66 -24.68
N MET A 73 -5.84 3.41 -25.08
CA MET A 73 -6.95 2.61 -24.57
C MET A 73 -6.84 2.37 -23.06
N MET A 74 -5.65 2.01 -22.57
CA MET A 74 -5.37 1.84 -21.15
C MET A 74 -5.59 3.16 -20.37
N PHE A 75 -5.11 4.29 -20.92
CA PHE A 75 -5.37 5.61 -20.35
C PHE A 75 -6.87 5.89 -20.23
N VAL A 76 -7.64 5.68 -21.30
CA VAL A 76 -9.09 5.91 -21.31
C VAL A 76 -9.78 5.04 -20.27
N VAL A 77 -9.43 3.75 -20.16
CA VAL A 77 -10.02 2.86 -19.16
C VAL A 77 -9.74 3.36 -17.75
N PHE A 78 -8.49 3.64 -17.38
CA PHE A 78 -8.18 4.17 -16.05
C PHE A 78 -8.83 5.53 -15.80
N ALA A 79 -8.80 6.43 -16.78
CA ALA A 79 -9.39 7.76 -16.67
C ALA A 79 -10.89 7.67 -16.42
N VAL A 80 -11.62 6.79 -17.11
CA VAL A 80 -13.06 6.56 -16.91
C VAL A 80 -13.32 5.96 -15.52
N LEU A 81 -12.66 4.85 -15.18
CA LEU A 81 -12.86 4.15 -13.90
C LEU A 81 -12.58 5.06 -12.71
N PHE A 82 -11.45 5.77 -12.73
CA PHE A 82 -11.09 6.70 -11.65
C PHE A 82 -11.94 7.96 -11.64
N SER A 83 -12.36 8.49 -12.81
CA SER A 83 -13.28 9.63 -12.84
C SER A 83 -14.62 9.30 -12.19
N VAL A 84 -15.17 8.11 -12.40
CA VAL A 84 -16.41 7.68 -11.74
C VAL A 84 -16.25 7.71 -10.22
N ALA A 85 -15.19 7.10 -9.70
CA ALA A 85 -14.91 7.08 -8.27
C ALA A 85 -14.72 8.50 -7.71
N VAL A 86 -13.85 9.30 -8.35
CA VAL A 86 -13.48 10.66 -7.91
C VAL A 86 -14.66 11.62 -7.96
N LYS A 87 -15.55 11.51 -8.96
CA LYS A 87 -16.78 12.30 -9.04
C LYS A 87 -17.71 11.99 -7.87
N ILE A 88 -17.89 10.72 -7.52
CA ILE A 88 -18.77 10.29 -6.44
C ILE A 88 -18.20 10.65 -5.06
N LEU A 89 -16.86 10.65 -4.94
CA LEU A 89 -16.13 11.17 -3.77
C LEU A 89 -16.20 12.71 -3.64
N GLY A 90 -16.84 13.40 -4.58
CA GLY A 90 -17.10 14.84 -4.51
C GLY A 90 -15.99 15.74 -5.08
N HIS A 91 -15.04 15.18 -5.82
CA HIS A 91 -13.98 15.94 -6.48
C HIS A 91 -14.38 16.37 -7.90
N LYS A 92 -13.77 17.45 -8.38
CA LYS A 92 -14.11 18.04 -9.67
C LYS A 92 -13.36 17.35 -10.82
N LEU A 93 -14.10 16.85 -11.81
CA LEU A 93 -13.50 16.15 -12.96
C LEU A 93 -12.63 17.05 -13.85
N ASN A 94 -12.97 18.32 -13.95
CA ASN A 94 -12.17 19.30 -14.71
C ASN A 94 -10.79 19.56 -14.07
N GLN A 95 -10.59 19.19 -12.80
CA GLN A 95 -9.31 19.23 -12.10
C GLN A 95 -8.62 17.86 -12.15
N PHE A 96 -9.40 16.78 -11.96
CA PHE A 96 -8.88 15.42 -11.98
C PHE A 96 -8.30 15.01 -13.34
N ILE A 97 -9.03 15.20 -14.45
CA ILE A 97 -8.64 14.66 -15.76
C ILE A 97 -7.30 15.25 -16.24
N PRO A 98 -7.09 16.58 -16.23
CA PRO A 98 -5.78 17.14 -16.61
C PRO A 98 -4.64 16.65 -15.72
N GLY A 99 -4.90 16.48 -14.42
CA GLY A 99 -3.89 16.01 -13.48
C GLY A 99 -3.53 14.55 -13.71
N PHE A 100 -4.54 13.72 -13.99
CA PHE A 100 -4.37 12.32 -14.31
C PHE A 100 -3.64 12.11 -15.66
N ILE A 101 -3.87 12.98 -16.65
CA ILE A 101 -3.08 12.97 -17.90
C ILE A 101 -1.59 13.13 -17.60
N ILE A 102 -1.22 14.12 -16.76
CA ILE A 102 0.19 14.33 -16.39
C ILE A 102 0.76 13.12 -15.66
N ILE A 103 0.01 12.58 -14.68
CA ILE A 103 0.42 11.38 -13.94
C ILE A 103 0.63 10.21 -14.90
N PHE A 104 -0.29 9.97 -15.84
CA PHE A 104 -0.21 8.87 -16.79
C PHE A 104 0.97 9.03 -17.75
N VAL A 105 1.16 10.20 -18.35
CA VAL A 105 2.29 10.48 -19.25
C VAL A 105 3.62 10.32 -18.52
N ALA A 106 3.75 10.87 -17.32
CA ALA A 106 4.94 10.67 -16.50
C ALA A 106 5.15 9.19 -16.13
N SER A 107 4.06 8.45 -15.89
CA SER A 107 4.10 7.00 -15.63
C SER A 107 4.59 6.20 -16.84
N VAL A 108 4.24 6.60 -18.07
CA VAL A 108 4.83 6.03 -19.30
C VAL A 108 6.33 6.31 -19.35
N ILE A 109 6.76 7.55 -19.09
CA ILE A 109 8.17 7.95 -19.11
C ILE A 109 9.00 7.14 -18.11
N VAL A 110 8.55 7.03 -16.85
CA VAL A 110 9.27 6.26 -15.82
C VAL A 110 9.23 4.75 -16.08
N SER A 111 8.17 4.25 -16.72
CA SER A 111 8.11 2.85 -17.17
C SER A 111 9.11 2.57 -18.27
N ILE A 112 9.25 3.47 -19.25
CA ILE A 112 10.27 3.35 -20.30
C ILE A 112 11.66 3.37 -19.65
N PHE A 113 11.93 4.35 -18.79
CA PHE A 113 13.22 4.46 -18.12
C PHE A 113 13.53 3.22 -17.25
N GLY A 114 12.56 2.76 -16.45
CA GLY A 114 12.74 1.61 -15.56
C GLY A 114 12.88 0.28 -16.29
N SER A 115 12.42 0.18 -17.55
CA SER A 115 12.65 -0.99 -18.41
C SER A 115 14.00 -0.94 -19.16
N TRP A 116 14.79 0.13 -18.99
CA TRP A 116 16.13 0.21 -19.57
C TRP A 116 17.07 -0.79 -18.89
N GLU A 117 17.89 -1.51 -19.66
CA GLU A 117 18.83 -2.49 -19.13
C GLU A 117 19.78 -1.94 -18.07
N TRP A 118 20.24 -0.70 -18.25
CA TRP A 118 21.05 -0.02 -17.24
C TRP A 118 20.26 0.20 -15.94
N ALA A 119 19.01 0.67 -16.04
CA ALA A 119 18.17 0.91 -14.87
C ALA A 119 17.89 -0.39 -14.10
N GLN A 120 17.57 -1.46 -14.82
CA GLN A 120 17.36 -2.81 -14.27
C GLN A 120 18.60 -3.34 -13.55
N LYS A 121 19.81 -3.09 -14.07
CA LYS A 121 21.07 -3.48 -13.43
C LYS A 121 21.24 -2.87 -12.03
N TYR A 122 20.70 -1.66 -11.81
CA TYR A 122 20.75 -0.96 -10.53
C TYR A 122 19.45 -1.07 -9.72
N ASN A 123 18.57 -2.02 -10.05
CA ASN A 123 17.26 -2.22 -9.42
C ASN A 123 16.38 -0.95 -9.42
N LEU A 124 16.53 -0.09 -10.43
CA LEU A 124 15.73 1.11 -10.64
C LEU A 124 14.43 0.75 -11.36
N GLU A 125 13.59 -0.04 -10.69
CA GLU A 125 12.30 -0.43 -11.24
C GLU A 125 11.36 0.78 -11.40
N PRO A 126 10.38 0.72 -12.35
CA PRO A 126 9.48 1.83 -12.61
C PRO A 126 8.79 2.43 -11.37
N PRO A 127 8.28 1.63 -10.41
CA PRO A 127 7.78 2.12 -9.13
C PRO A 127 8.74 3.05 -8.36
N LEU A 128 10.01 2.63 -8.22
CA LEU A 128 11.02 3.37 -7.47
C LEU A 128 11.45 4.63 -8.20
N VAL A 129 11.57 4.55 -9.53
CA VAL A 129 11.84 5.70 -10.41
C VAL A 129 10.69 6.71 -10.35
N ALA A 130 9.44 6.24 -10.33
CA ALA A 130 8.27 7.10 -10.21
C ALA A 130 8.28 7.92 -8.91
N LEU A 131 8.62 7.29 -7.78
CA LEU A 131 8.79 8.00 -6.51
C LEU A 131 9.92 9.03 -6.60
N GLY A 132 11.11 8.63 -7.08
CA GLY A 132 12.26 9.51 -7.18
C GLY A 132 12.00 10.73 -8.07
N LEU A 133 11.44 10.51 -9.26
CA LEU A 133 11.04 11.59 -10.17
C LEU A 133 9.99 12.50 -9.51
N GLY A 134 8.97 11.91 -8.89
CA GLY A 134 7.94 12.66 -8.18
C GLY A 134 8.52 13.53 -7.08
N LEU A 135 9.44 13.01 -6.26
CA LEU A 135 10.10 13.75 -5.18
C LEU A 135 10.92 14.92 -5.71
N LEU A 136 11.69 14.70 -6.78
CA LEU A 136 12.45 15.75 -7.46
C LEU A 136 11.52 16.86 -7.97
N VAL A 137 10.51 16.50 -8.75
CA VAL A 137 9.57 17.46 -9.34
C VAL A 137 8.76 18.18 -8.27
N GLY A 138 8.24 17.47 -7.27
CA GLY A 138 7.42 18.03 -6.21
C GLY A 138 8.16 19.00 -5.29
N ASN A 139 9.48 18.83 -5.11
CA ASN A 139 10.28 19.73 -4.28
C ASN A 139 10.92 20.89 -5.08
N VAL A 140 11.01 20.78 -6.40
CA VAL A 140 11.49 21.86 -7.29
C VAL A 140 10.35 22.74 -7.78
N ILE A 141 9.19 22.15 -8.10
CA ILE A 141 8.04 22.83 -8.68
C ILE A 141 6.87 22.77 -7.69
N PRO A 142 6.28 23.91 -7.29
CA PRO A 142 5.09 23.89 -6.46
C PRO A 142 3.92 23.29 -7.25
N MET A 143 3.36 22.19 -6.72
CA MET A 143 2.22 21.54 -7.37
C MET A 143 0.98 22.44 -7.36
N PRO A 144 0.33 22.64 -8.51
CA PRO A 144 -0.83 23.51 -8.58
C PRO A 144 -2.05 22.85 -7.92
N LYS A 145 -2.89 23.65 -7.24
CA LYS A 145 -4.04 23.16 -6.46
C LYS A 145 -5.02 22.27 -7.24
N TRP A 146 -5.17 22.51 -8.55
CA TRP A 146 -6.05 21.67 -9.38
C TRP A 146 -5.54 20.22 -9.50
N MET A 147 -4.25 19.98 -9.32
CA MET A 147 -3.66 18.64 -9.37
C MET A 147 -3.96 17.81 -8.12
N GLU A 148 -4.36 18.43 -7.00
CA GLU A 148 -4.74 17.72 -5.76
C GLU A 148 -5.88 16.70 -6.00
N ALA A 149 -6.75 16.96 -6.98
CA ALA A 149 -7.81 16.02 -7.35
C ALA A 149 -7.25 14.67 -7.83
N SER A 150 -6.11 14.66 -8.53
CA SER A 150 -5.48 13.47 -9.13
C SER A 150 -4.36 12.86 -8.27
N LEU A 151 -3.84 13.55 -7.27
CA LEU A 151 -2.77 13.04 -6.40
C LEU A 151 -3.30 12.11 -5.29
N ARG A 152 -4.06 11.07 -5.69
CA ARG A 152 -4.78 10.15 -4.79
C ARG A 152 -3.94 8.93 -4.43
N THR A 153 -2.90 9.15 -3.64
CA THR A 153 -1.91 8.13 -3.24
C THR A 153 -2.57 6.88 -2.65
N GLU A 154 -3.39 7.04 -1.61
CA GLU A 154 -4.07 5.94 -0.94
C GLU A 154 -5.04 5.18 -1.85
N PHE A 155 -5.77 5.89 -2.71
CA PHE A 155 -6.70 5.27 -3.63
C PHE A 155 -5.98 4.34 -4.61
N TYR A 156 -4.89 4.81 -5.23
CA TYR A 156 -4.13 4.05 -6.21
C TYR A 156 -3.48 2.80 -5.60
N VAL A 157 -2.88 2.91 -4.40
CA VAL A 157 -2.28 1.74 -3.74
C VAL A 157 -3.35 0.72 -3.33
N LYS A 158 -4.51 1.15 -2.81
CA LYS A 158 -5.60 0.24 -2.43
C LYS A 158 -6.14 -0.50 -3.65
N VAL A 159 -6.33 0.18 -4.78
CA VAL A 159 -6.72 -0.48 -6.05
C VAL A 159 -5.66 -1.51 -6.45
N GLY A 160 -4.38 -1.14 -6.41
CA GLY A 160 -3.27 -2.05 -6.70
C GLY A 160 -3.25 -3.28 -5.79
N ILE A 161 -3.46 -3.12 -4.48
CA ILE A 161 -3.53 -4.24 -3.53
C ILE A 161 -4.74 -5.14 -3.82
N VAL A 162 -5.91 -4.60 -4.15
CA VAL A 162 -7.05 -5.46 -4.51
C VAL A 162 -6.74 -6.28 -5.77
N LEU A 163 -6.10 -5.68 -6.79
CA LEU A 163 -5.65 -6.39 -7.99
C LEU A 163 -4.55 -7.43 -7.68
N LEU A 164 -3.67 -7.13 -6.72
CA LEU A 164 -2.65 -8.07 -6.22
C LEU A 164 -3.28 -9.34 -5.63
N GLY A 165 -4.46 -9.23 -5.00
CA GLY A 165 -5.21 -10.37 -4.51
C GLY A 165 -5.49 -11.41 -5.60
N ALA A 166 -5.85 -10.98 -6.80
CA ALA A 166 -6.06 -11.87 -7.95
C ALA A 166 -4.78 -12.57 -8.45
N THR A 167 -3.60 -12.08 -8.06
CA THR A 167 -2.31 -12.68 -8.43
C THR A 167 -1.73 -13.59 -7.34
N LEU A 168 -2.34 -13.62 -6.15
CA LEU A 168 -1.91 -14.43 -5.02
C LEU A 168 -2.94 -15.53 -4.73
N PRO A 169 -2.58 -16.82 -4.87
CA PRO A 169 -3.52 -17.91 -4.61
C PRO A 169 -4.02 -17.90 -3.16
N PHE A 170 -5.32 -18.09 -2.98
CA PHE A 170 -5.98 -18.08 -1.68
C PHE A 170 -5.48 -19.23 -0.78
N THR A 171 -5.11 -20.36 -1.39
CA THR A 171 -4.47 -21.49 -0.71
C THR A 171 -3.18 -21.07 -0.02
N LYS A 172 -2.32 -20.30 -0.69
CA LYS A 172 -1.10 -19.75 -0.06
C LYS A 172 -1.41 -18.84 1.12
N ILE A 173 -2.50 -18.07 1.02
CA ILE A 173 -2.90 -17.18 2.13
C ILE A 173 -3.37 -18.01 3.33
N ILE A 174 -4.11 -19.10 3.13
CA ILE A 174 -4.50 -20.00 4.23
C ILE A 174 -3.27 -20.68 4.84
N GLU A 175 -2.34 -21.17 4.01
CA GLU A 175 -1.15 -21.90 4.47
C GLU A 175 -0.15 -21.00 5.20
N ALA A 176 0.13 -19.82 4.64
CA ALA A 176 1.16 -18.91 5.16
C ALA A 176 0.60 -17.81 6.08
N GLY A 177 -0.70 -17.55 6.02
CA GLY A 177 -1.38 -16.51 6.80
C GLY A 177 -1.19 -16.66 8.30
N PRO A 178 -1.34 -17.84 8.93
CA PRO A 178 -1.16 -17.99 10.38
C PRO A 178 0.26 -17.63 10.84
N MET A 179 1.28 -18.03 10.08
CA MET A 179 2.68 -17.68 10.38
C MET A 179 2.95 -16.21 10.13
N ALA A 180 2.46 -15.65 9.02
CA ALA A 180 2.56 -14.22 8.72
C ALA A 180 1.92 -13.39 9.83
N PHE A 181 0.71 -13.75 10.25
CA PHE A 181 -0.05 -13.10 11.31
C PHE A 181 0.68 -13.17 12.65
N THR A 182 1.17 -14.35 13.05
CA THR A 182 1.89 -14.52 14.31
C THR A 182 3.17 -13.70 14.35
N GLN A 183 3.99 -13.76 13.29
CA GLN A 183 5.21 -12.97 13.17
C GLN A 183 4.90 -11.46 13.20
N ALA A 184 3.93 -11.02 12.38
CA ALA A 184 3.52 -9.63 12.33
C ALA A 184 3.02 -9.13 13.68
N THR A 185 2.28 -9.96 14.43
CA THR A 185 1.77 -9.65 15.78
C THR A 185 2.91 -9.35 16.74
N VAL A 186 3.90 -10.25 16.82
CA VAL A 186 5.02 -10.11 17.75
C VAL A 186 5.74 -8.79 17.49
N ILE A 187 6.06 -8.52 16.23
CA ILE A 187 6.81 -7.31 15.86
C ILE A 187 5.94 -6.05 16.05
N ALA A 188 4.66 -6.10 15.68
CA ALA A 188 3.76 -4.96 15.83
C ALA A 188 3.54 -4.60 17.32
N VAL A 189 3.32 -5.59 18.18
CA VAL A 189 3.16 -5.36 19.62
C VAL A 189 4.45 -4.82 20.23
N SER A 190 5.61 -5.43 19.92
CA SER A 190 6.91 -4.95 20.42
C SER A 190 7.20 -3.52 19.99
N THR A 191 6.98 -3.20 18.71
CA THR A 191 7.24 -1.87 18.13
C THR A 191 6.27 -0.84 18.69
N PHE A 192 4.98 -1.15 18.75
CA PHE A 192 3.96 -0.25 19.33
C PHE A 192 4.33 0.11 20.76
N THR A 193 4.62 -0.92 21.56
CA THR A 193 4.91 -0.80 22.98
C THR A 193 6.15 0.04 23.22
N ALA A 194 7.19 -0.17 22.40
CA ALA A 194 8.40 0.63 22.45
C ALA A 194 8.15 2.11 22.16
N ILE A 195 7.47 2.43 21.06
CA ILE A 195 7.15 3.81 20.68
C ILE A 195 6.26 4.46 21.74
N TYR A 196 5.23 3.75 22.21
CA TYR A 196 4.29 4.26 23.20
C TYR A 196 4.97 4.58 24.53
N PHE A 197 5.80 3.68 25.06
CA PHE A 197 6.51 3.92 26.30
C PHE A 197 7.64 4.94 26.14
N ALA A 198 8.38 4.92 25.04
CA ALA A 198 9.37 5.96 24.77
C ALA A 198 8.69 7.33 24.70
N GLY A 199 7.61 7.45 23.95
CA GLY A 199 6.82 8.68 23.84
C GLY A 199 6.32 9.17 25.19
N THR A 200 5.64 8.32 25.96
CA THR A 200 5.01 8.73 27.23
C THR A 200 5.97 8.88 28.40
N LYS A 201 6.94 7.97 28.56
CA LYS A 201 7.82 7.89 29.75
C LYS A 201 9.17 8.58 29.55
N LEU A 202 9.77 8.49 28.35
CA LEU A 202 11.07 9.11 28.09
C LEU A 202 10.94 10.56 27.60
N PHE A 203 9.99 10.81 26.70
CA PHE A 203 9.86 12.12 26.04
C PHE A 203 8.71 12.99 26.56
N GLY A 204 7.84 12.42 27.41
CA GLY A 204 6.73 13.14 28.05
C GLY A 204 5.64 13.59 27.07
N LEU A 205 5.40 12.81 26.00
CA LEU A 205 4.31 13.05 25.07
C LEU A 205 2.96 12.64 25.69
N ASP A 206 1.89 13.30 25.23
CA ASP A 206 0.52 12.87 25.53
C ASP A 206 0.29 11.40 25.13
N LYS A 207 -0.51 10.69 25.91
CA LYS A 207 -0.77 9.25 25.71
C LYS A 207 -1.45 8.97 24.37
N ARG A 208 -2.39 9.82 23.94
CA ARG A 208 -3.08 9.65 22.66
C ARG A 208 -2.13 9.93 21.51
N PHE A 209 -1.26 10.93 21.66
CA PHE A 209 -0.22 11.19 20.67
C PHE A 209 0.75 10.02 20.55
N ALA A 210 1.29 9.53 21.67
CA ALA A 210 2.19 8.39 21.69
C ALA A 210 1.54 7.11 21.14
N ALA A 211 0.25 6.88 21.39
CA ALA A 211 -0.50 5.78 20.81
C ALA A 211 -0.67 5.94 19.29
N THR A 212 -0.90 7.16 18.81
CA THR A 212 -0.99 7.46 17.38
C THR A 212 0.35 7.28 16.65
N LEU A 213 1.46 7.65 17.31
CA LEU A 213 2.82 7.39 16.83
C LEU A 213 3.12 5.89 16.80
N GLY A 214 2.81 5.18 17.90
CA GLY A 214 3.01 3.74 18.01
C GLY A 214 2.26 2.98 16.93
N ALA A 215 1.00 3.35 16.70
CA ALA A 215 0.17 2.82 15.63
C ALA A 215 0.79 2.98 14.24
N GLY A 216 1.27 4.20 13.94
CA GLY A 216 1.93 4.50 12.68
C GLY A 216 3.22 3.69 12.51
N GLY A 217 4.01 3.56 13.56
CA GLY A 217 5.29 2.83 13.50
C GLY A 217 5.16 1.30 13.52
N SER A 218 4.02 0.72 13.89
CA SER A 218 3.94 -0.73 14.12
C SER A 218 2.96 -1.51 13.24
N ILE A 219 2.07 -0.81 12.51
CA ILE A 219 1.00 -1.45 11.73
C ILE A 219 1.16 -1.09 10.24
N CYS A 220 0.24 -0.32 9.68
CA CYS A 220 0.16 0.08 8.26
C CYS A 220 0.52 1.56 8.02
N GLY A 221 1.14 2.22 9.01
CA GLY A 221 1.60 3.60 8.84
C GLY A 221 0.46 4.61 8.90
N VAL A 222 0.21 5.25 7.77
CA VAL A 222 -0.69 6.42 7.65
C VAL A 222 -2.12 6.07 8.07
N SER A 223 -2.67 4.97 7.54
CA SER A 223 -4.04 4.57 7.83
C SER A 223 -4.22 4.15 9.30
N ALA A 224 -3.20 3.54 9.91
CA ALA A 224 -3.18 3.26 11.35
C ALA A 224 -3.16 4.55 12.18
N SER A 225 -2.31 5.52 11.84
CA SER A 225 -2.27 6.82 12.53
C SER A 225 -3.62 7.54 12.47
N ILE A 226 -4.29 7.53 11.30
CA ILE A 226 -5.63 8.13 11.15
C ILE A 226 -6.67 7.37 11.97
N ALA A 227 -6.70 6.04 11.83
CA ALA A 227 -7.71 5.19 12.44
C ALA A 227 -7.59 5.21 13.98
N ILE A 228 -6.39 5.00 14.51
CA ILE A 228 -6.15 4.99 15.95
C ILE A 228 -6.25 6.40 16.53
N GLY A 229 -5.70 7.41 15.86
CA GLY A 229 -5.84 8.80 16.27
C GLY A 229 -7.30 9.22 16.42
N GLY A 230 -8.17 8.81 15.50
CA GLY A 230 -9.62 9.00 15.64
C GLY A 230 -10.27 8.16 16.74
N ALA A 231 -9.78 6.94 17.00
CA ALA A 231 -10.32 6.04 18.02
C ALA A 231 -10.01 6.52 19.45
N VAL A 232 -8.80 7.02 19.67
CA VAL A 232 -8.37 7.59 20.97
C VAL A 232 -8.67 9.07 21.10
N LYS A 233 -9.33 9.68 20.10
CA LYS A 233 -9.61 11.12 20.02
C LYS A 233 -8.35 11.98 20.23
N ALA A 234 -7.27 11.63 19.54
CA ALA A 234 -6.07 12.44 19.46
C ALA A 234 -6.36 13.76 18.73
N GLU A 235 -5.60 14.80 19.06
CA GLU A 235 -5.68 16.08 18.35
C GLU A 235 -5.27 15.91 16.89
N LYS A 236 -5.90 16.66 15.98
CA LYS A 236 -5.62 16.57 14.54
C LYS A 236 -4.14 16.83 14.21
N GLN A 237 -3.51 17.74 14.96
CA GLN A 237 -2.08 18.02 14.84
C GLN A 237 -1.20 16.80 15.18
N HIS A 238 -1.56 16.04 16.22
CA HIS A 238 -0.83 14.82 16.61
C HIS A 238 -0.94 13.74 15.53
N VAL A 239 -2.12 13.57 14.95
CA VAL A 239 -2.32 12.66 13.81
C VAL A 239 -1.47 13.09 12.62
N SER A 240 -1.47 14.37 12.28
CA SER A 240 -0.66 14.91 11.18
C SER A 240 0.84 14.66 11.40
N VAL A 241 1.35 14.91 12.62
CA VAL A 241 2.77 14.68 12.93
C VAL A 241 3.14 13.20 12.84
N ALA A 242 2.26 12.30 13.30
CA ALA A 242 2.50 10.86 13.18
C ALA A 242 2.56 10.42 11.72
N ILE A 243 1.65 10.92 10.86
CA ILE A 243 1.67 10.67 9.41
C ILE A 243 2.98 11.16 8.80
N SER A 244 3.42 12.39 9.13
CA SER A 244 4.69 12.93 8.63
C SER A 244 5.87 12.04 9.01
N LEU A 245 5.93 11.53 10.24
CA LEU A 245 7.01 10.64 10.70
C LEU A 245 7.00 9.28 10.00
N VAL A 246 5.82 8.71 9.77
CA VAL A 246 5.67 7.51 8.94
C VAL A 246 6.24 7.76 7.56
N VAL A 247 5.93 8.90 6.92
CA VAL A 247 6.43 9.25 5.59
C VAL A 247 7.95 9.43 5.60
N VAL A 248 8.52 10.12 6.59
CA VAL A 248 9.98 10.28 6.73
C VAL A 248 10.65 8.91 6.77
N TRP A 249 10.24 8.06 7.69
CA TRP A 249 10.88 6.75 7.88
C TRP A 249 10.60 5.80 6.72
N ALA A 250 9.46 5.92 6.05
CA ALA A 250 9.18 5.15 4.84
C ALA A 250 10.09 5.53 3.68
N ILE A 251 10.38 6.82 3.50
CA ILE A 251 11.35 7.29 2.49
C ILE A 251 12.77 6.84 2.85
N VAL A 252 13.12 6.72 4.13
CA VAL A 252 14.42 6.17 4.51
C VAL A 252 14.46 4.65 4.22
N MET A 253 13.44 3.92 4.66
CA MET A 253 13.43 2.45 4.62
C MET A 253 13.25 1.89 3.21
N ILE A 254 12.55 2.60 2.31
CA ILE A 254 12.42 2.19 0.91
C ILE A 254 13.77 2.03 0.20
N TYR A 255 14.78 2.80 0.61
CA TYR A 255 16.14 2.68 0.08
C TYR A 255 17.03 1.83 1.00
N ALA A 256 16.94 2.02 2.31
CA ALA A 256 17.80 1.31 3.26
C ALA A 256 17.59 -0.21 3.20
N LEU A 257 16.33 -0.69 3.15
CA LEU A 257 16.04 -2.12 3.16
C LEU A 257 16.57 -2.83 1.91
N PRO A 258 16.28 -2.41 0.66
CA PRO A 258 16.86 -3.04 -0.53
C PRO A 258 18.40 -3.02 -0.54
N ILE A 259 19.03 -1.94 -0.06
CA ILE A 259 20.49 -1.85 0.06
C ILE A 259 21.01 -2.93 1.02
N PHE A 260 20.45 -3.04 2.23
CA PHE A 260 20.87 -4.07 3.19
C PHE A 260 20.58 -5.49 2.68
N ILE A 261 19.46 -5.70 2.00
CA ILE A 261 19.10 -6.98 1.38
C ILE A 261 20.13 -7.39 0.34
N SER A 262 20.54 -6.47 -0.53
CA SER A 262 21.57 -6.70 -1.54
C SER A 262 22.94 -6.94 -0.91
N LEU A 263 23.34 -6.12 0.07
CA LEU A 263 24.63 -6.23 0.76
C LEU A 263 24.80 -7.57 1.50
N PHE A 264 23.73 -8.08 2.11
CA PHE A 264 23.76 -9.34 2.86
C PHE A 264 23.42 -10.56 1.99
N GLY A 265 23.10 -10.37 0.70
CA GLY A 265 22.72 -11.46 -0.20
C GLY A 265 21.47 -12.22 0.24
N ILE A 266 20.48 -11.51 0.80
CA ILE A 266 19.27 -12.14 1.35
C ILE A 266 18.36 -12.62 0.20
N PRO A 267 17.90 -13.88 0.22
CA PRO A 267 16.99 -14.40 -0.81
C PRO A 267 15.64 -13.64 -0.84
N ALA A 268 14.99 -13.62 -2.01
CA ALA A 268 13.79 -12.81 -2.25
C ALA A 268 12.62 -13.08 -1.28
N GLY A 269 12.34 -14.35 -0.95
CA GLY A 269 11.28 -14.72 -0.01
C GLY A 269 11.46 -14.09 1.38
N PRO A 270 12.55 -14.40 2.11
CA PRO A 270 12.87 -13.76 3.38
C PRO A 270 12.99 -12.24 3.30
N ALA A 271 13.53 -11.72 2.20
CA ALA A 271 13.64 -10.28 1.97
C ALA A 271 12.27 -9.59 1.96
N GLY A 272 11.29 -10.14 1.23
CA GLY A 272 9.93 -9.60 1.21
C GLY A 272 9.24 -9.65 2.57
N ALA A 273 9.42 -10.72 3.35
CA ALA A 273 8.92 -10.80 4.71
C ALA A 273 9.58 -9.76 5.64
N TRP A 274 10.89 -9.54 5.49
CA TRP A 274 11.61 -8.52 6.26
C TRP A 274 11.14 -7.11 5.90
N ILE A 275 10.94 -6.80 4.61
CA ILE A 275 10.36 -5.54 4.17
C ILE A 275 8.95 -5.37 4.73
N GLY A 276 8.11 -6.40 4.66
CA GLY A 276 6.72 -6.33 5.12
C GLY A 276 6.59 -6.05 6.63
N THR A 277 7.58 -6.44 7.42
CA THR A 277 7.65 -6.10 8.85
C THR A 277 8.33 -4.75 9.11
N SER A 278 9.35 -4.42 8.33
CA SER A 278 10.27 -3.30 8.66
C SER A 278 9.85 -1.97 8.06
N GLU A 279 9.13 -2.02 6.94
CA GLU A 279 8.66 -0.84 6.23
C GLU A 279 7.34 -0.32 6.82
N PHE A 280 7.24 1.00 6.93
CA PHE A 280 6.17 1.67 7.68
C PHE A 280 4.98 2.02 6.81
N ALA A 281 5.15 2.12 5.49
CA ALA A 281 4.06 2.40 4.56
C ALA A 281 3.89 1.28 3.52
N ASP A 282 2.66 0.85 3.28
CA ASP A 282 2.33 -0.26 2.37
C ASP A 282 2.85 0.03 0.96
N ALA A 283 2.66 1.27 0.51
CA ALA A 283 3.17 1.73 -0.77
C ALA A 283 4.70 1.60 -0.80
N ALA A 284 5.43 2.26 0.11
CA ALA A 284 6.89 2.24 0.11
C ALA A 284 7.46 0.82 0.18
N GLY A 285 6.88 -0.04 1.01
CA GLY A 285 7.29 -1.44 1.13
C GLY A 285 7.00 -2.25 -0.10
N MET A 286 5.91 -1.95 -0.78
CA MET A 286 5.61 -2.59 -2.04
C MET A 286 6.62 -2.22 -3.12
N ALA A 287 7.04 -0.95 -3.18
CA ALA A 287 8.11 -0.53 -4.09
C ALA A 287 9.46 -1.19 -3.74
N ALA A 288 9.83 -1.27 -2.46
CA ALA A 288 11.05 -1.95 -2.04
C ALA A 288 11.03 -3.46 -2.36
N ALA A 289 9.88 -4.13 -2.17
CA ALA A 289 9.71 -5.54 -2.49
C ALA A 289 9.68 -5.78 -4.00
N ALA A 290 9.06 -4.87 -4.77
CA ALA A 290 9.04 -4.94 -6.23
C ALA A 290 10.47 -4.92 -6.80
N ALA A 291 11.33 -4.02 -6.29
CA ALA A 291 12.73 -3.91 -6.69
C ALA A 291 13.57 -5.20 -6.48
N ILE A 292 13.04 -6.19 -5.77
CA ILE A 292 13.67 -7.50 -5.55
C ILE A 292 13.02 -8.58 -6.43
N GLY A 293 11.71 -8.48 -6.67
CA GLY A 293 10.96 -9.34 -7.60
C GLY A 293 9.68 -9.95 -7.01
N ASP A 294 8.93 -10.68 -7.85
CA ASP A 294 7.59 -11.20 -7.53
C ASP A 294 7.54 -12.12 -6.28
N GLN A 295 8.64 -12.83 -5.99
CA GLN A 295 8.77 -13.64 -4.77
C GLN A 295 8.75 -12.77 -3.50
N ALA A 296 9.49 -11.65 -3.52
CA ALA A 296 9.49 -10.69 -2.43
C ALA A 296 8.14 -9.98 -2.32
N ILE A 297 7.49 -9.65 -3.45
CA ILE A 297 6.13 -9.11 -3.48
C ILE A 297 5.16 -10.06 -2.74
N THR A 298 5.26 -11.36 -3.01
CA THR A 298 4.39 -12.37 -2.40
C THR A 298 4.53 -12.41 -0.88
N THR A 299 5.75 -12.58 -0.36
CA THR A 299 5.98 -12.67 1.09
C THR A 299 5.78 -11.33 1.79
N PHE A 300 6.09 -10.21 1.14
CA PHE A 300 5.72 -8.87 1.60
C PHE A 300 4.21 -8.76 1.79
N THR A 301 3.42 -9.20 0.80
CA THR A 301 1.95 -9.08 0.84
C THR A 301 1.36 -9.92 1.96
N LEU A 302 1.85 -11.15 2.13
CA LEU A 302 1.46 -12.00 3.24
C LEU A 302 1.78 -11.33 4.58
N MET A 303 2.98 -10.78 4.72
CA MET A 303 3.41 -10.16 5.96
C MET A 303 2.69 -8.83 6.27
N LYS A 304 2.53 -7.97 5.26
CA LYS A 304 1.98 -6.62 5.41
C LYS A 304 0.46 -6.64 5.38
N VAL A 305 -0.15 -7.13 4.30
CA VAL A 305 -1.60 -7.07 4.10
C VAL A 305 -2.32 -8.07 5.01
N VAL A 306 -1.92 -9.35 4.94
CA VAL A 306 -2.55 -10.40 5.76
C VAL A 306 -2.08 -10.31 7.20
N GLY A 307 -0.78 -10.09 7.41
CA GLY A 307 -0.17 -10.08 8.73
C GLY A 307 -0.41 -8.80 9.53
N ARG A 308 -0.30 -7.59 8.95
CA ARG A 308 -0.40 -6.31 9.69
C ARG A 308 -1.67 -5.52 9.42
N ASP A 309 -2.15 -5.41 8.18
CA ASP A 309 -3.29 -4.53 7.87
C ASP A 309 -4.59 -5.07 8.47
N MET A 310 -4.73 -6.40 8.54
CA MET A 310 -5.84 -7.06 9.24
C MET A 310 -5.93 -6.67 10.73
N PHE A 311 -4.81 -6.29 11.36
CA PHE A 311 -4.76 -5.92 12.78
C PHE A 311 -5.37 -4.55 13.10
N VAL A 312 -5.52 -3.66 12.10
CA VAL A 312 -5.94 -2.27 12.33
C VAL A 312 -7.25 -2.18 13.10
N GLY A 313 -8.26 -2.98 12.71
CA GLY A 313 -9.57 -2.99 13.37
C GLY A 313 -9.50 -3.44 14.83
N ILE A 314 -8.70 -4.49 15.11
CA ILE A 314 -8.52 -5.04 16.47
C ILE A 314 -7.80 -4.02 17.37
N TRP A 315 -6.70 -3.43 16.88
CA TRP A 315 -5.96 -2.41 17.63
C TRP A 315 -6.78 -1.15 17.90
N CYS A 316 -7.59 -0.71 16.93
CA CYS A 316 -8.50 0.42 17.16
C CYS A 316 -9.44 0.16 18.32
N PHE A 317 -10.02 -1.04 18.42
CA PHE A 317 -10.90 -1.42 19.51
C PHE A 317 -10.17 -1.49 20.86
N ILE A 318 -9.00 -2.14 20.90
CA ILE A 318 -8.18 -2.23 22.12
C ILE A 318 -7.79 -0.84 22.62
N LEU A 319 -7.30 0.05 21.74
CA LEU A 319 -6.88 1.38 22.17
C LEU A 319 -8.04 2.31 22.47
N ALA A 320 -9.19 2.16 21.81
CA ALA A 320 -10.41 2.86 22.21
C ALA A 320 -10.85 2.46 23.62
N LEU A 321 -10.83 1.15 23.95
CA LEU A 321 -11.06 0.64 25.30
C LEU A 321 -10.09 1.26 26.30
N ILE A 322 -8.78 1.21 26.03
CA ILE A 322 -7.77 1.75 26.94
C ILE A 322 -7.95 3.26 27.12
N SER A 323 -8.20 4.00 26.04
CA SER A 323 -8.43 5.45 26.11
C SER A 323 -9.61 5.80 27.01
N ILE A 324 -10.75 5.13 26.82
CA ILE A 324 -11.97 5.41 27.58
C ILE A 324 -11.84 4.99 29.05
N THR A 325 -11.34 3.77 29.29
CA THR A 325 -11.33 3.16 30.62
C THR A 325 -10.15 3.61 31.49
N VAL A 326 -8.98 3.88 30.90
CA VAL A 326 -7.74 4.15 31.64
C VAL A 326 -7.33 5.62 31.55
N TRP A 327 -7.42 6.25 30.38
CA TRP A 327 -6.87 7.61 30.19
C TRP A 327 -7.87 8.71 30.49
N GLU A 328 -9.10 8.56 29.99
CA GLU A 328 -10.13 9.58 30.15
C GLU A 328 -10.98 9.38 31.40
N LYS A 329 -11.00 8.15 31.98
CA LYS A 329 -11.88 7.76 33.10
C LYS A 329 -13.28 8.37 32.97
N ARG A 330 -13.88 8.29 31.78
CA ARG A 330 -15.17 8.96 31.54
C ARG A 330 -16.26 8.28 32.37
N GLU A 331 -16.82 9.04 33.30
CA GLU A 331 -17.96 8.62 34.12
C GLU A 331 -19.29 8.65 33.33
N ASP A 332 -19.28 9.13 32.08
CA ASP A 332 -20.45 9.28 31.20
C ASP A 332 -20.99 7.96 30.60
N GLY A 333 -20.43 6.82 30.98
CA GLY A 333 -20.90 5.50 30.54
C GLY A 333 -20.66 5.21 29.05
N THR A 334 -19.91 6.04 28.32
CA THR A 334 -19.57 5.77 26.92
C THR A 334 -18.68 4.53 26.82
N LYS A 335 -19.22 3.42 26.31
CA LYS A 335 -18.49 2.17 26.08
C LYS A 335 -18.03 2.09 24.62
N PRO A 336 -16.81 1.61 24.33
CA PRO A 336 -16.43 1.28 22.95
C PRO A 336 -17.38 0.22 22.41
N GLN A 337 -17.93 0.47 21.23
CA GLN A 337 -18.77 -0.51 20.57
C GLN A 337 -17.89 -1.46 19.76
N ALA A 338 -18.20 -2.76 19.78
CA ALA A 338 -17.54 -3.74 18.92
C ALA A 338 -17.66 -3.39 17.42
N SER A 339 -18.68 -2.60 17.04
CA SER A 339 -18.88 -2.07 15.70
C SER A 339 -17.71 -1.19 15.21
N GLU A 340 -16.93 -0.57 16.11
CA GLU A 340 -15.71 0.18 15.76
C GLU A 340 -14.68 -0.68 15.00
N ILE A 341 -14.62 -1.98 15.30
CA ILE A 341 -13.74 -2.92 14.59
C ILE A 341 -14.11 -2.91 13.10
N TRP A 342 -15.39 -3.10 12.78
CA TRP A 342 -15.88 -3.09 11.41
C TRP A 342 -15.69 -1.73 10.75
N TYR A 343 -15.98 -0.63 11.45
CA TYR A 343 -15.89 0.70 10.86
C TYR A 343 -14.47 1.14 10.54
N ARG A 344 -13.46 0.68 11.30
CA ARG A 344 -12.05 1.03 11.10
C ARG A 344 -11.23 -0.03 10.38
N PHE A 345 -11.75 -1.24 10.24
CA PHE A 345 -11.14 -2.27 9.40
C PHE A 345 -10.90 -1.75 7.98
N PRO A 346 -9.75 -1.97 7.33
CA PRO A 346 -9.53 -1.58 5.94
C PRO A 346 -10.32 -2.47 4.97
N LYS A 347 -11.28 -1.90 4.24
CA LYS A 347 -12.22 -2.60 3.35
C LYS A 347 -11.53 -3.11 2.10
N PHE A 348 -10.47 -2.44 1.62
CA PHE A 348 -9.67 -2.96 0.51
C PHE A 348 -9.13 -4.37 0.77
N VAL A 349 -8.87 -4.75 2.04
CA VAL A 349 -8.45 -6.12 2.42
C VAL A 349 -9.53 -7.14 2.09
N ILE A 350 -10.81 -6.79 2.23
CA ILE A 350 -11.93 -7.65 1.80
C ILE A 350 -11.87 -7.84 0.28
N GLY A 351 -11.67 -6.74 -0.47
CA GLY A 351 -11.51 -6.81 -1.93
C GLY A 351 -10.35 -7.70 -2.35
N PHE A 352 -9.20 -7.62 -1.66
CA PHE A 352 -8.05 -8.49 -1.86
C PHE A 352 -8.40 -9.97 -1.68
N PHE A 353 -9.06 -10.33 -0.58
CA PHE A 353 -9.48 -11.72 -0.33
C PHE A 353 -10.51 -12.21 -1.35
N VAL A 354 -11.48 -11.38 -1.73
CA VAL A 354 -12.47 -11.71 -2.75
C VAL A 354 -11.80 -11.95 -4.10
N ALA A 355 -10.89 -11.05 -4.53
CA ALA A 355 -10.14 -11.21 -5.78
C ALA A 355 -9.30 -12.50 -5.79
N SER A 356 -8.61 -12.80 -4.68
CA SER A 356 -7.84 -14.03 -4.50
C SER A 356 -8.70 -15.28 -4.55
N ALA A 357 -9.83 -15.28 -3.83
CA ALA A 357 -10.76 -16.41 -3.82
C ALA A 357 -11.37 -16.65 -5.20
N LEU A 358 -11.80 -15.59 -5.90
CA LEU A 358 -12.37 -15.70 -7.26
C LEU A 358 -11.39 -16.38 -8.23
N VAL A 359 -10.15 -15.90 -8.30
CA VAL A 359 -9.14 -16.48 -9.20
C VAL A 359 -8.74 -17.90 -8.78
N THR A 360 -8.66 -18.16 -7.47
CA THR A 360 -8.32 -19.50 -6.97
C THR A 360 -9.41 -20.51 -7.29
N LEU A 361 -10.69 -20.13 -7.15
CA LEU A 361 -11.83 -21.01 -7.44
C LEU A 361 -11.91 -21.39 -8.92
N ILE A 362 -11.67 -20.45 -9.85
CA ILE A 362 -11.68 -20.76 -11.29
C ILE A 362 -10.50 -21.66 -11.70
N ILE A 363 -9.36 -21.58 -11.01
CA ILE A 363 -8.19 -22.43 -11.28
C ILE A 363 -8.37 -23.81 -10.66
N ALA A 364 -8.95 -23.91 -9.46
CA ALA A 364 -9.08 -25.17 -8.73
C ALA A 364 -9.85 -26.26 -9.52
N GLY A 365 -10.79 -25.85 -10.38
CA GLY A 365 -11.56 -26.76 -11.25
C GLY A 365 -11.02 -26.88 -12.68
N ALA A 366 -9.91 -26.21 -13.01
CA ALA A 366 -9.38 -26.13 -14.37
C ALA A 366 -8.33 -27.22 -14.65
N ASP A 367 -8.33 -27.76 -15.88
CA ASP A 367 -7.23 -28.59 -16.35
C ASP A 367 -5.97 -27.75 -16.60
N ALA A 368 -4.85 -28.39 -16.96
CA ALA A 368 -3.57 -27.70 -17.15
C ALA A 368 -3.63 -26.64 -18.27
N ALA A 369 -4.36 -26.93 -19.36
CA ALA A 369 -4.50 -26.02 -20.49
C ALA A 369 -5.33 -24.78 -20.11
N THR A 370 -6.45 -24.99 -19.41
CA THR A 370 -7.32 -23.92 -18.92
C THR A 370 -6.61 -23.08 -17.86
N SER A 371 -5.87 -23.71 -16.93
CA SER A 371 -5.07 -23.01 -15.92
C SER A 371 -4.01 -22.10 -16.53
N LYS A 372 -3.34 -22.57 -17.59
CA LYS A 372 -2.39 -21.75 -18.37
C LYS A 372 -3.11 -20.59 -19.06
N SER A 373 -4.27 -20.85 -19.66
CA SER A 373 -5.08 -19.81 -20.29
C SER A 373 -5.54 -18.73 -19.31
N ILE A 374 -5.99 -19.10 -18.11
CA ILE A 374 -6.33 -18.16 -17.03
C ILE A 374 -5.09 -17.34 -16.64
N THR A 375 -3.95 -18.00 -16.46
CA THR A 375 -2.70 -17.31 -16.11
C THR A 375 -2.33 -16.25 -17.15
N ASP A 376 -2.37 -16.63 -18.43
CA ASP A 376 -1.96 -15.76 -19.52
C ASP A 376 -2.97 -14.65 -19.83
N ASN A 377 -4.27 -14.92 -19.76
CA ASN A 377 -5.33 -14.01 -20.22
C ASN A 377 -6.06 -13.25 -19.11
N VAL A 378 -5.92 -13.69 -17.86
CA VAL A 378 -6.54 -13.06 -16.67
C VAL A 378 -5.46 -12.56 -15.71
N ILE A 379 -4.59 -13.44 -15.20
CA ILE A 379 -3.63 -13.08 -14.14
C ILE A 379 -2.56 -12.09 -14.62
N LYS A 380 -1.83 -12.39 -15.71
CA LYS A 380 -0.76 -11.51 -16.22
C LYS A 380 -1.25 -10.10 -16.58
N PRO A 381 -2.39 -9.93 -17.27
CA PRO A 381 -2.97 -8.60 -17.49
C PRO A 381 -3.30 -7.86 -16.20
N ILE A 382 -3.91 -8.55 -15.22
CA ILE A 382 -4.20 -7.95 -13.90
C ILE A 382 -2.90 -7.54 -13.19
N GLN A 383 -1.86 -8.37 -13.24
CA GLN A 383 -0.54 -8.07 -12.69
C GLN A 383 0.06 -6.80 -13.32
N THR A 384 -0.15 -6.60 -14.63
CA THR A 384 0.30 -5.40 -15.33
C THR A 384 -0.49 -4.16 -14.88
N LEU A 385 -1.82 -4.24 -14.84
CA LEU A 385 -2.67 -3.13 -14.37
C LEU A 385 -2.39 -2.76 -12.90
N ARG A 386 -2.10 -3.77 -12.06
CA ARG A 386 -1.61 -3.59 -10.69
C ARG A 386 -0.33 -2.76 -10.67
N THR A 387 0.66 -3.11 -11.48
CA THR A 387 1.93 -2.37 -11.56
C THR A 387 1.69 -0.91 -11.97
N TRP A 388 0.81 -0.64 -12.93
CA TRP A 388 0.41 0.74 -13.29
C TRP A 388 -0.23 1.49 -12.14
N ALA A 389 -1.17 0.87 -11.41
CA ALA A 389 -1.77 1.47 -10.22
C ALA A 389 -0.72 1.85 -9.17
N PHE A 390 0.29 1.00 -8.97
CA PHE A 390 1.42 1.29 -8.09
C PHE A 390 2.28 2.44 -8.61
N ILE A 391 2.59 2.50 -9.91
CA ILE A 391 3.35 3.62 -10.49
C ILE A 391 2.59 4.95 -10.29
N PHE A 392 1.27 4.98 -10.52
CA PHE A 392 0.44 6.17 -10.25
C PHE A 392 0.52 6.59 -8.77
N CYS A 393 0.45 5.61 -7.86
CA CYS A 393 0.60 5.86 -6.43
C CYS A 393 1.95 6.50 -6.11
N PHE A 394 3.06 5.89 -6.55
CA PHE A 394 4.40 6.33 -6.20
C PHE A 394 4.75 7.69 -6.78
N LEU A 395 4.34 7.95 -8.01
CA LEU A 395 4.46 9.27 -8.60
C LEU A 395 3.66 10.30 -7.80
N ALA A 396 2.41 9.99 -7.43
CA ALA A 396 1.59 10.89 -6.62
C ALA A 396 2.20 11.14 -5.22
N ILE A 397 2.81 10.13 -4.59
CA ILE A 397 3.52 10.27 -3.30
C ILE A 397 4.69 11.23 -3.47
N GLY A 398 5.53 11.03 -4.49
CA GLY A 398 6.67 11.91 -4.72
C GLY A 398 6.24 13.34 -4.98
N LEU A 399 5.24 13.55 -5.83
CA LEU A 399 4.73 14.88 -6.20
C LEU A 399 4.08 15.61 -5.02
N THR A 400 3.56 14.90 -4.02
CA THR A 400 2.91 15.51 -2.84
C THR A 400 3.87 15.71 -1.66
N THR A 401 4.94 14.92 -1.57
CA THR A 401 5.85 14.97 -0.43
C THR A 401 6.74 16.21 -0.46
N ARG A 402 6.86 16.91 0.68
CA ARG A 402 7.68 18.12 0.85
C ARG A 402 8.69 17.97 1.98
N PHE A 403 9.99 18.01 1.68
CA PHE A 403 11.02 17.86 2.71
C PHE A 403 10.96 18.96 3.78
N LYS A 404 10.59 20.18 3.39
CA LYS A 404 10.42 21.30 4.34
C LYS A 404 9.34 21.00 5.40
N GLU A 405 8.24 20.38 4.99
CA GLU A 405 7.16 20.00 5.92
C GLU A 405 7.62 18.88 6.86
N LEU A 406 8.44 17.94 6.37
CA LEU A 406 9.01 16.87 7.18
C LEU A 406 9.99 17.40 8.25
N THR A 407 10.70 18.50 7.98
CA THR A 407 11.60 19.13 8.98
C THR A 407 10.86 19.88 10.10
N SER A 408 9.54 20.09 9.97
CA SER A 408 8.74 20.75 11.00
C SER A 408 8.37 19.83 12.17
N VAL A 409 8.74 18.55 12.10
CA VAL A 409 8.46 17.56 13.14
C VAL A 409 9.37 17.81 14.35
N GLY A 410 8.76 17.93 15.53
CA GLY A 410 9.52 18.09 16.77
C GLY A 410 10.48 16.92 17.05
N TRP A 411 11.62 17.21 17.68
CA TRP A 411 12.63 16.20 18.04
C TRP A 411 12.06 15.06 18.90
N LYS A 412 11.21 15.38 19.88
CA LYS A 412 10.63 14.39 20.80
C LYS A 412 9.82 13.29 20.10
N PRO A 413 8.80 13.60 19.26
CA PRO A 413 8.08 12.56 18.52
C PRO A 413 8.95 11.84 17.50
N PHE A 414 9.93 12.51 16.88
CA PHE A 414 10.91 11.86 16.02
C PHE A 414 11.71 10.79 16.76
N ALA A 415 12.28 11.14 17.92
CA ALA A 415 13.05 10.21 18.75
C ALA A 415 12.19 9.03 19.23
N ALA A 416 10.95 9.29 19.69
CA ALA A 416 10.01 8.25 20.09
C ALA A 416 9.65 7.28 18.95
N PHE A 417 9.48 7.77 17.72
CA PHE A 417 9.23 6.91 16.56
C PHE A 417 10.49 6.11 16.22
N THR A 418 11.66 6.74 16.28
CA THR A 418 12.96 6.12 15.99
C THR A 418 13.27 4.95 16.92
N THR A 419 12.87 4.99 18.20
CA THR A 419 13.01 3.81 19.08
C THR A 419 12.24 2.61 18.56
N GLY A 420 11.08 2.84 17.94
CA GLY A 420 10.33 1.81 17.24
C GLY A 420 11.10 1.25 16.05
N VAL A 421 11.71 2.09 15.23
CA VAL A 421 12.55 1.67 14.09
C VAL A 421 13.71 0.78 14.54
N LEU A 422 14.42 1.20 15.59
CA LEU A 422 15.56 0.47 16.17
C LEU A 422 15.18 -0.90 16.75
N ILE A 423 13.89 -1.15 17.00
CA ILE A 423 13.38 -2.45 17.44
C ILE A 423 12.79 -3.23 16.27
N ASN A 424 11.94 -2.57 15.47
CA ASN A 424 11.21 -3.14 14.36
C ASN A 424 12.14 -3.74 13.30
N VAL A 425 13.17 -2.99 12.88
CA VAL A 425 14.07 -3.41 11.80
C VAL A 425 14.93 -4.60 12.23
N PRO A 426 15.64 -4.58 13.39
CA PRO A 426 16.43 -5.73 13.83
C PRO A 426 15.58 -6.94 14.20
N LEU A 427 14.44 -6.73 14.87
CA LEU A 427 13.53 -7.84 15.22
C LEU A 427 12.93 -8.46 13.96
N GLY A 428 12.54 -7.64 12.99
CA GLY A 428 12.11 -8.08 11.66
C GLY A 428 13.17 -8.90 10.96
N TYR A 429 14.44 -8.50 11.04
CA TYR A 429 15.56 -9.24 10.47
C TYR A 429 15.73 -10.60 11.16
N ILE A 430 15.80 -10.61 12.49
CA ILE A 430 15.96 -11.83 13.28
C ILE A 430 14.85 -12.83 12.94
N ILE A 431 13.59 -12.41 12.95
CA ILE A 431 12.48 -13.32 12.74
C ILE A 431 12.37 -13.74 11.27
N SER A 432 12.39 -12.78 10.32
CA SER A 432 12.14 -13.07 8.90
C SER A 432 13.29 -13.84 8.25
N ILE A 433 14.53 -13.59 8.68
CA ILE A 433 15.73 -14.10 8.00
C ILE A 433 16.39 -15.19 8.84
N LEU A 434 16.67 -14.95 10.12
CA LEU A 434 17.40 -15.92 10.94
C LEU A 434 16.52 -17.08 11.43
N LEU A 435 15.28 -16.81 11.85
CA LEU A 435 14.39 -17.84 12.40
C LEU A 435 13.51 -18.48 11.32
N LEU A 436 12.89 -17.67 10.45
CA LEU A 436 11.92 -18.12 9.46
C LEU A 436 12.44 -18.01 8.02
N GLY A 437 13.74 -17.81 7.81
CA GLY A 437 14.32 -17.66 6.47
C GLY A 437 14.01 -18.85 5.55
N GLY A 438 14.19 -20.08 6.03
CA GLY A 438 13.86 -21.28 5.26
C GLY A 438 12.37 -21.39 4.92
N TYR A 439 11.50 -20.96 5.85
CA TYR A 439 10.05 -20.95 5.66
C TYR A 439 9.64 -19.94 4.59
N TRP A 440 10.10 -18.69 4.69
CA TRP A 440 9.76 -17.64 3.72
C TRP A 440 10.36 -17.88 2.35
N ALA A 441 11.52 -18.54 2.27
CA ALA A 441 12.07 -19.01 0.99
C ALA A 441 11.16 -20.06 0.34
N ALA A 442 10.64 -21.03 1.10
CA ALA A 442 9.75 -22.06 0.59
C ALA A 442 8.38 -21.50 0.15
N VAL A 443 7.78 -20.62 0.95
CA VAL A 443 6.49 -19.96 0.66
C VAL A 443 6.55 -19.07 -0.58
N ALA A 444 7.72 -18.50 -0.89
CA ALA A 444 7.89 -17.66 -2.06
C ALA A 444 7.90 -18.45 -3.38
N VAL A 445 8.31 -19.72 -3.35
CA VAL A 445 8.50 -20.56 -4.55
C VAL A 445 7.27 -21.43 -4.84
N LYS A 446 6.64 -21.97 -3.80
CA LYS A 446 5.33 -22.65 -3.89
C LYS A 446 4.27 -21.62 -4.18
#